data_AF-T1APY0-F1
#
_entry.id   AF-T1APY0-F1
#
_cell.length_a   1.000
_cell.length_b   1.000
_cell.length_c   1.000
_cell.angle_alpha   90.00
_cell.angle_beta   90.00
_cell.angle_gamma   90.00
#
_symmetry.space_group_name_H-M   'P 1'
#
loop_
_entity.id
_entity.type
_entity.pdbx_description
1 polymer ?
#
loop_
_entity_poly.entity_id
_entity_poly.type
_entity_poly.pdbx_seq_one_letter_code
_entity_poly.pdbx_strand_id
1 'polypeptide(L)'
;FVLPSYLGGGTITHQVVLNGDYEYSPQNNESAIIQNGWSDNIPGLNAAYYGITNRFFYDGQSGTTEILSFKVAQEAIIDSYPTNTTPTFYGGSTLSNPFVNLSGPFSPILLEAHLLPSDPVSFYGEVFLDESSRVLPTEDLSMIFNQAAVMPEAI
;
A
#
# COMPACT_ATOMS: atom_id res chain seq x y z
N PHE A 1 -18.25 11.35 19.57
CA PHE A 1 -18.41 10.27 18.58
C PHE A 1 -19.50 9.35 19.12
N VAL A 2 -20.62 9.21 18.40
CA VAL A 2 -21.75 8.37 18.82
C VAL A 2 -21.74 7.14 17.93
N LEU A 3 -21.58 5.96 18.52
CA LEU A 3 -21.57 4.70 17.78
C LEU A 3 -22.96 4.42 17.19
N PRO A 4 -23.05 3.78 16.01
CA PRO A 4 -24.31 3.34 15.46
C PRO A 4 -25.06 2.43 16.45
N SER A 5 -26.36 2.65 16.59
CA SER A 5 -27.23 2.00 17.58
C SER A 5 -27.34 0.47 17.45
N TYR A 6 -26.90 -0.12 16.33
CA TYR A 6 -26.94 -1.56 16.09
C TYR A 6 -25.81 -2.35 16.76
N LEU A 7 -24.74 -1.68 17.22
CA LEU A 7 -23.62 -2.40 17.85
C LEU A 7 -24.01 -2.98 19.23
N GLY A 8 -25.06 -2.47 19.89
CA GLY A 8 -25.40 -2.89 21.25
C GLY A 8 -24.30 -2.51 22.26
N GLY A 9 -24.41 -3.01 23.50
CA GLY A 9 -23.33 -2.86 24.48
C GLY A 9 -22.07 -3.62 24.03
N GLY A 10 -20.91 -3.01 24.18
CA GLY A 10 -19.62 -3.60 23.82
C GLY A 10 -18.46 -2.63 24.06
N THR A 11 -17.24 -3.11 23.82
CA THR A 11 -16.00 -2.34 24.05
C THR A 11 -15.30 -2.07 22.73
N ILE A 12 -14.69 -0.87 22.60
CA ILE A 12 -13.79 -0.58 21.48
C ILE A 12 -12.35 -0.70 21.97
N THR A 13 -11.55 -1.47 21.23
CA THR A 13 -10.10 -1.53 21.40
C THR A 13 -9.43 -0.79 20.25
N HIS A 14 -8.54 0.14 20.56
CA HIS A 14 -7.69 0.82 19.59
C HIS A 14 -6.28 0.21 19.65
N GLN A 15 -5.81 -0.27 18.50
CA GLN A 15 -4.46 -0.78 18.32
C GLN A 15 -3.68 0.15 17.41
N VAL A 16 -2.48 0.54 17.84
CA VAL A 16 -1.51 1.26 17.02
C VAL A 16 -0.37 0.31 16.68
N VAL A 17 -0.10 0.12 15.39
CA VAL A 17 1.00 -0.69 14.88
C VAL A 17 2.00 0.24 14.22
N LEU A 18 3.26 0.13 14.63
CA LEU A 18 4.37 0.84 14.03
C LEU A 18 5.19 -0.18 13.23
N ASN A 19 5.38 0.08 11.95
CA ASN A 19 6.17 -0.74 11.05
C ASN A 19 7.37 0.06 10.59
N GLY A 20 8.54 -0.57 10.60
CA GLY A 20 9.75 -0.01 10.02
C GLY A 20 10.53 -1.12 9.36
N ASP A 21 11.12 -0.82 8.22
CA ASP A 21 12.02 -1.73 7.51
C ASP A 21 13.20 -0.93 6.95
N TYR A 22 14.31 -1.61 6.71
CA TYR A 22 15.49 -1.02 6.09
C TYR A 22 15.99 -1.94 4.99
N GLU A 23 16.04 -1.41 3.79
CA GLU A 23 16.48 -2.14 2.60
C GLU A 23 17.81 -1.58 2.11
N TYR A 24 18.75 -2.49 1.85
CA TYR A 24 20.04 -2.16 1.26
C TYR A 24 20.40 -3.15 0.15
N SER A 25 20.57 -2.61 -1.05
CA SER A 25 21.06 -3.28 -2.24
C SER A 25 22.24 -2.48 -2.80
N PRO A 26 23.46 -3.05 -2.87
CA PRO A 26 24.60 -2.34 -3.43
C PRO A 26 24.44 -2.13 -4.95
N GLN A 27 25.01 -1.05 -5.47
CA GLN A 27 25.05 -0.82 -6.91
C GLN A 27 25.94 -1.87 -7.60
N ASN A 28 25.36 -2.65 -8.51
CA ASN A 28 26.10 -3.56 -9.37
C ASN A 28 26.23 -2.98 -10.78
N ASN A 29 27.32 -3.36 -11.47
CA ASN A 29 27.47 -3.04 -12.88
C ASN A 29 26.76 -4.13 -13.72
N GLU A 30 25.56 -3.81 -14.19
CA GLU A 30 24.71 -4.70 -14.98
C GLU A 30 24.77 -4.36 -16.48
N SER A 31 25.71 -3.50 -16.91
CA SER A 31 25.83 -3.06 -18.31
C SER A 31 26.09 -4.19 -19.31
N ALA A 32 26.61 -5.33 -18.84
CA ALA A 32 26.86 -6.53 -19.64
C ALA A 32 25.63 -7.46 -19.73
N ILE A 33 24.58 -7.19 -18.97
CA ILE A 33 23.35 -8.00 -18.93
C ILE A 33 22.40 -7.52 -20.04
N ILE A 34 21.94 -8.47 -20.85
CA ILE A 34 20.91 -8.26 -21.86
C ILE A 34 19.56 -8.30 -21.15
N GLN A 35 18.81 -7.20 -21.16
CA GLN A 35 17.49 -7.14 -20.53
C GLN A 35 16.45 -7.96 -21.31
N ASN A 36 15.89 -8.98 -20.67
CA ASN A 36 14.77 -9.78 -21.16
C ASN A 36 13.57 -9.78 -20.19
N GLY A 37 13.77 -9.31 -18.95
CA GLY A 37 12.75 -9.20 -17.92
C GLY A 37 13.12 -8.26 -16.77
N TRP A 38 12.26 -8.23 -15.75
CA TRP A 38 12.32 -7.29 -14.62
C TRP A 38 13.32 -7.72 -13.55
N SER A 39 13.77 -8.98 -13.58
CA SER A 39 14.80 -9.53 -12.70
C SER A 39 16.23 -9.28 -13.18
N ASP A 40 16.39 -8.82 -14.43
CA ASP A 40 17.70 -8.66 -15.07
C ASP A 40 18.34 -7.30 -14.74
N ASN A 41 17.65 -6.50 -13.93
CA ASN A 41 18.01 -5.14 -13.60
C ASN A 41 17.61 -4.84 -12.15
N ILE A 42 18.56 -4.91 -11.23
CA ILE A 42 18.30 -4.69 -9.80
C ILE A 42 18.89 -3.33 -9.42
N PRO A 43 18.06 -2.31 -9.15
CA PRO A 43 18.57 -1.01 -8.75
C PRO A 43 19.32 -1.11 -7.42
N GLY A 44 20.42 -0.35 -7.31
CA GLY A 44 21.05 -0.12 -6.02
C GLY A 44 20.15 0.78 -5.18
N LEU A 45 19.85 0.36 -3.95
CA LEU A 45 18.91 1.03 -3.06
C LEU A 45 19.48 1.08 -1.65
N ASN A 46 19.32 2.21 -0.99
CA ASN A 46 19.55 2.39 0.43
C ASN A 46 18.37 3.20 0.97
N ALA A 47 17.42 2.51 1.61
CA ALA A 47 16.16 3.11 1.98
C ALA A 47 15.63 2.59 3.31
N ALA A 48 14.84 3.43 3.97
CA ALA A 48 14.15 3.09 5.20
C ALA A 48 12.64 3.30 5.03
N TYR A 49 11.88 2.23 5.18
CA TYR A 49 10.43 2.26 5.24
C TYR A 49 9.96 2.58 6.66
N TYR A 50 8.91 3.40 6.76
CA TYR A 50 8.20 3.61 8.01
C TYR A 50 6.70 3.76 7.76
N GLY A 51 5.91 3.18 8.65
CA GLY A 51 4.47 3.20 8.57
C GLY A 51 3.80 3.13 9.94
N ILE A 52 2.64 3.76 10.03
CA ILE A 52 1.78 3.75 11.22
C ILE A 52 0.41 3.28 10.78
N THR A 53 -0.07 2.20 11.39
CA THR A 53 -1.42 1.67 11.16
C THR A 53 -2.23 1.80 12.44
N ASN A 54 -3.37 2.46 12.36
CA ASN A 54 -4.36 2.53 13.42
C ASN A 54 -5.50 1.57 13.10
N ARG A 55 -5.86 0.71 14.04
CA ARG A 55 -6.92 -0.29 13.89
C ARG A 55 -7.87 -0.20 15.06
N PHE A 56 -9.16 -0.25 14.78
CA PHE A 56 -10.22 -0.19 15.77
C PHE A 56 -11.01 -1.50 15.71
N PHE A 57 -11.07 -2.18 16.84
CA PHE A 57 -11.80 -3.42 17.01
C PHE A 57 -13.01 -3.17 17.90
N TYR A 58 -14.16 -3.65 17.47
CA TYR A 58 -15.36 -3.73 18.28
C TYR A 58 -15.46 -5.13 18.87
N ASP A 59 -15.54 -5.21 20.20
CA ASP A 59 -15.79 -6.45 20.92
C ASP A 59 -17.23 -6.45 21.45
N GLY A 60 -18.07 -7.25 20.79
CA GLY A 60 -19.50 -7.35 21.05
C GLY A 60 -19.96 -8.79 21.30
N GLN A 61 -21.28 -8.99 21.32
CA GLN A 61 -21.87 -10.31 21.60
C GLN A 61 -21.49 -11.40 20.60
N SER A 62 -21.17 -11.02 19.36
CA SER A 62 -20.75 -11.90 18.27
C SER A 62 -19.23 -12.13 18.20
N GLY A 63 -18.47 -11.57 19.14
CA GLY A 63 -17.00 -11.62 19.17
C GLY A 63 -16.35 -10.30 18.76
N THR A 64 -15.05 -10.37 18.51
CA THR A 64 -14.22 -9.21 18.17
C THR A 64 -14.06 -9.07 16.66
N THR A 65 -14.42 -7.90 16.12
CA THR A 65 -14.33 -7.58 14.69
C THR A 65 -13.63 -6.25 14.48
N GLU A 66 -12.76 -6.15 13.48
CA GLU A 66 -12.17 -4.87 13.06
C GLU A 66 -13.20 -4.04 12.30
N ILE A 67 -13.39 -2.79 12.72
CA ILE A 67 -14.41 -1.88 12.15
C ILE A 67 -13.83 -0.73 11.34
N LEU A 68 -12.57 -0.38 11.61
CA LEU A 68 -11.87 0.71 10.95
C LEU A 68 -10.37 0.45 11.01
N SER A 69 -9.70 0.63 9.88
CA SER A 69 -8.25 0.69 9.81
C SER A 69 -7.83 1.88 8.95
N PHE A 70 -6.73 2.52 9.32
CA PHE A 70 -6.06 3.46 8.43
C PHE A 70 -4.56 3.40 8.62
N LYS A 71 -3.83 3.50 7.52
CA LYS A 71 -2.39 3.43 7.46
C LYS A 71 -1.84 4.64 6.73
N VAL A 72 -0.76 5.19 7.28
CA VAL A 72 0.08 6.18 6.62
C VAL A 72 1.48 5.58 6.58
N ALA A 73 2.09 5.54 5.40
CA ALA A 73 3.43 5.02 5.24
C ALA A 73 4.21 5.77 4.15
N GLN A 74 5.53 5.76 4.28
CA GLN A 74 6.44 6.36 3.32
C GLN A 74 7.79 5.64 3.39
N GLU A 75 8.57 5.75 2.32
CA GLU A 75 9.95 5.31 2.28
C GLU A 75 10.87 6.52 2.15
N ALA A 76 11.87 6.60 3.02
CA ALA A 76 12.96 7.56 2.92
C ALA A 76 14.12 6.93 2.17
N ILE A 77 14.52 7.57 1.08
CA ILE A 77 15.60 7.13 0.20
C ILE A 77 16.85 7.89 0.61
N ILE A 78 17.82 7.16 1.15
CA ILE A 78 19.11 7.69 1.57
C ILE A 78 20.02 7.80 0.34
N ASP A 79 20.14 6.71 -0.42
CA ASP A 79 20.82 6.65 -1.70
C ASP A 79 20.03 5.79 -2.69
N SER A 80 19.92 6.24 -3.94
CA SER A 80 19.42 5.42 -5.05
C SER A 80 20.37 5.53 -6.23
N TYR A 81 20.63 4.39 -6.87
CA TYR A 81 21.55 4.32 -8.00
C TYR A 81 20.80 3.90 -9.25
N PRO A 82 20.88 4.69 -10.34
CA PRO A 82 20.24 4.32 -11.58
C PRO A 82 20.84 3.02 -12.11
N THR A 83 19.97 2.25 -12.72
CA THR A 83 20.32 1.05 -13.46
C THR A 83 21.20 1.41 -14.67
N ASN A 84 22.25 0.65 -14.93
CA ASN A 84 23.23 0.95 -15.98
C ASN A 84 23.19 -0.03 -17.17
N THR A 85 22.10 -0.81 -17.27
CA THR A 85 21.77 -1.71 -18.37
C THR A 85 21.40 -0.96 -19.65
N THR A 86 21.79 -1.49 -20.81
CA THR A 86 21.32 -0.99 -22.11
C THR A 86 20.06 -1.76 -22.53
N PRO A 87 18.93 -1.10 -22.82
CA PRO A 87 17.72 -1.80 -23.27
C PRO A 87 18.01 -2.58 -24.56
N THR A 88 17.59 -3.85 -24.62
CA THR A 88 17.74 -4.65 -25.85
C THR A 88 16.50 -4.51 -26.72
N PHE A 89 16.69 -4.34 -28.03
CA PHE A 89 15.62 -4.25 -29.01
C PHE A 89 15.20 -5.65 -29.45
N TYR A 90 14.18 -6.24 -28.80
CA TYR A 90 13.58 -7.51 -29.21
C TYR A 90 12.21 -7.23 -29.85
N GLY A 91 12.05 -7.60 -31.13
CA GLY A 91 10.76 -7.55 -31.81
C GLY A 91 10.18 -6.16 -32.14
N GLY A 92 10.98 -5.09 -32.08
CA GLY A 92 10.54 -3.74 -32.48
C GLY A 92 10.18 -2.79 -31.34
N SER A 93 10.17 -3.27 -30.10
CA SER A 93 9.80 -2.50 -28.92
C SER A 93 10.88 -2.57 -27.85
N THR A 94 11.40 -1.41 -27.46
CA THR A 94 12.20 -1.25 -26.25
C THR A 94 11.30 -1.48 -25.03
N LEU A 95 11.65 -2.44 -24.17
CA LEU A 95 10.97 -2.57 -22.88
C LEU A 95 11.30 -1.32 -22.05
N SER A 96 10.28 -0.59 -21.61
CA SER A 96 10.49 0.58 -20.74
C SER A 96 11.07 0.08 -19.43
N ASN A 97 12.16 0.71 -18.96
CA ASN A 97 12.66 0.44 -17.62
C ASN A 97 11.55 0.75 -16.61
N PRO A 98 11.06 -0.24 -15.86
CA PRO A 98 9.99 -0.02 -14.90
C PRO A 98 10.49 0.63 -13.61
N PHE A 99 11.80 0.57 -13.37
CA PHE A 99 12.44 1.16 -12.21
C PHE A 99 12.89 2.57 -12.57
N VAL A 100 11.99 3.53 -12.35
CA VAL A 100 12.31 4.95 -12.48
C VAL A 100 12.86 5.42 -11.14
N ASN A 101 14.02 6.06 -11.14
CA ASN A 101 14.53 6.69 -9.93
C ASN A 101 13.52 7.71 -9.43
N LEU A 102 13.19 7.63 -8.14
CA LEU A 102 12.39 8.64 -7.48
C LEU A 102 13.17 9.97 -7.49
N SER A 103 12.47 11.06 -7.81
CA SER A 103 13.07 12.38 -8.06
C SER A 103 13.53 13.10 -6.79
N GLY A 104 13.19 12.57 -5.62
CA GLY A 104 13.49 13.16 -4.32
C GLY A 104 13.87 12.12 -3.26
N PRO A 105 14.23 12.57 -2.06
CA PRO A 105 14.68 11.70 -0.95
C PRO A 105 13.53 10.89 -0.32
N PHE A 106 12.31 10.97 -0.85
CA PHE A 106 11.15 10.28 -0.32
C PHE A 106 10.32 9.68 -1.46
N SER A 107 9.76 8.51 -1.22
CA SER A 107 8.69 7.96 -2.05
C SER A 107 7.38 8.71 -1.83
N PRO A 108 6.38 8.56 -2.73
CA PRO A 108 5.03 9.01 -2.47
C PRO A 108 4.50 8.44 -1.15
N ILE A 109 3.75 9.26 -0.40
CA ILE A 109 3.09 8.84 0.83
C ILE A 109 1.94 7.92 0.47
N LEU A 110 1.93 6.71 1.02
CA LEU A 110 0.80 5.79 1.00
C LEU A 110 -0.19 6.19 2.10
N LEU A 111 -1.43 6.43 1.69
CA LEU A 111 -2.60 6.58 2.56
C LEU A 111 -3.59 5.46 2.23
N GLU A 112 -3.88 4.60 3.20
CA GLU A 112 -4.79 3.47 3.04
C GLU A 112 -5.82 3.49 4.16
N ALA A 113 -7.09 3.22 3.84
CA ALA A 113 -8.16 3.18 4.82
C ALA A 113 -9.21 2.11 4.49
N HIS A 114 -9.63 1.38 5.52
CA HIS A 114 -10.73 0.43 5.44
C HIS A 114 -11.80 0.81 6.46
N LEU A 115 -13.03 0.95 6.01
CA LEU A 115 -14.20 1.02 6.88
C LEU A 115 -14.97 -0.28 6.72
N LEU A 116 -15.05 -1.04 7.80
CA LEU A 116 -15.70 -2.33 7.88
C LEU A 116 -16.88 -2.21 8.87
N PRO A 117 -17.89 -1.36 8.57
CA PRO A 117 -19.09 -1.38 9.39
C PRO A 117 -19.66 -2.80 9.29
N SER A 118 -20.03 -3.39 10.41
CA SER A 118 -20.65 -4.72 10.44
C SER A 118 -21.65 -4.84 9.29
N ASP A 119 -21.62 -5.96 8.57
CA ASP A 119 -22.36 -6.26 7.34
C ASP A 119 -23.60 -5.38 7.07
N PRO A 120 -23.79 -4.88 5.83
CA PRO A 120 -23.38 -5.56 4.60
C PRO A 120 -22.45 -4.75 3.68
N VAL A 121 -21.96 -3.60 4.13
CA VAL A 121 -21.14 -2.71 3.29
C VAL A 121 -19.74 -2.63 3.85
N SER A 122 -18.73 -2.65 3.01
CA SER A 122 -17.37 -2.23 3.37
C SER A 122 -16.82 -1.24 2.36
N PHE A 123 -15.90 -0.39 2.83
CA PHE A 123 -15.22 0.60 2.01
C PHE A 123 -13.72 0.38 2.14
N TYR A 124 -13.02 0.47 1.01
CA TYR A 124 -11.58 0.48 0.93
C TYR A 124 -11.13 1.67 0.08
N GLY A 125 -10.06 2.33 0.49
CA GLY A 125 -9.42 3.36 -0.28
C GLY A 125 -7.92 3.35 -0.10
N GLU A 126 -7.21 3.57 -1.20
CA GLU A 126 -5.76 3.70 -1.25
C GLU A 126 -5.38 4.89 -2.13
N VAL A 127 -4.43 5.70 -1.66
CA VAL A 127 -3.92 6.85 -2.38
C VAL A 127 -2.42 6.93 -2.18
N PHE A 128 -1.69 7.15 -3.27
CA PHE A 128 -0.28 7.53 -3.24
C PHE A 128 -0.18 9.03 -3.52
N LEU A 129 0.42 9.79 -2.61
CA LEU A 129 0.64 11.24 -2.74
C LEU A 129 2.12 11.53 -2.94
N ASP A 130 2.50 12.01 -4.12
CA ASP A 130 3.83 12.56 -4.32
C ASP A 130 3.85 14.03 -3.87
N GLU A 131 4.43 14.29 -2.70
CA GLU A 131 4.54 15.66 -2.17
C GLU A 131 5.39 16.58 -3.04
N SER A 132 6.37 16.04 -3.76
CA SER A 132 7.31 16.83 -4.57
C SER A 132 6.62 17.44 -5.78
N SER A 133 5.77 16.66 -6.45
CA SER A 133 4.99 17.12 -7.60
C SER A 133 3.57 17.60 -7.25
N ARG A 134 3.11 17.31 -6.02
CA ARG A 134 1.73 17.54 -5.54
C ARG A 134 0.68 16.83 -6.41
N VAL A 135 1.02 15.64 -6.88
CA VAL A 135 0.15 14.80 -7.70
C VAL A 135 -0.24 13.55 -6.91
N LEU A 136 -1.41 13.01 -7.23
CA LEU A 136 -1.83 11.67 -6.81
C LEU A 136 -1.52 10.68 -7.95
N PRO A 137 -0.31 10.10 -8.01
CA PRO A 137 0.06 9.17 -9.08
C PRO A 137 -0.86 7.96 -9.18
N THR A 138 -1.45 7.51 -8.06
CA THR A 138 -2.39 6.40 -8.05
C THR A 138 -3.41 6.59 -6.94
N GLU A 139 -4.68 6.32 -7.27
CA GLU A 139 -5.80 6.27 -6.34
C GLU A 139 -6.67 5.07 -6.69
N ASP A 140 -7.15 4.36 -5.68
CA ASP A 140 -8.16 3.31 -5.81
C ASP A 140 -9.19 3.44 -4.68
N LEU A 141 -10.47 3.28 -5.03
CA LEU A 141 -11.59 3.38 -4.12
C LEU A 141 -12.58 2.29 -4.47
N SER A 142 -12.89 1.43 -3.51
CA SER A 142 -13.90 0.39 -3.67
C SER A 142 -14.93 0.39 -2.56
N MET A 143 -16.15 0.06 -2.95
CA MET A 143 -17.28 -0.17 -2.06
C MET A 143 -17.79 -1.57 -2.35
N ILE A 144 -17.78 -2.43 -1.34
CA ILE A 144 -18.17 -3.83 -1.48
C ILE A 144 -19.47 -4.04 -0.70
N PHE A 145 -20.47 -4.60 -1.39
CA PHE A 145 -21.73 -5.02 -0.81
C PHE A 145 -21.76 -6.54 -0.65
N ASN A 146 -21.79 -7.02 0.58
CA ASN A 146 -21.91 -8.43 0.89
C ASN A 146 -23.38 -8.88 0.76
N GLN A 147 -23.74 -9.37 -0.42
CA GLN A 147 -25.10 -9.84 -0.71
C GLN A 147 -25.56 -10.96 0.25
N ALA A 148 -24.64 -11.81 0.72
CA ALA A 148 -24.96 -12.91 1.63
C ALA A 148 -25.48 -12.43 3.00
N ALA A 149 -25.12 -11.22 3.41
CA ALA A 149 -25.60 -10.63 4.65
C ALA A 149 -27.00 -9.99 4.56
N VAL A 150 -27.53 -9.81 3.34
CA VAL A 150 -28.79 -9.09 3.09
C VAL A 150 -29.89 -9.99 2.53
N MET A 151 -29.56 -11.23 2.15
CA MET A 151 -30.53 -12.27 1.77
C MET A 151 -30.22 -13.60 2.48
N PRO A 152 -30.61 -13.76 3.77
CA PRO A 152 -30.38 -15.01 4.50
C PRO A 152 -31.16 -16.23 3.97
N GLU A 153 -32.20 -16.02 3.14
CA GLU A 153 -33.18 -17.06 2.75
C GLU A 153 -32.96 -17.67 1.34
N ALA A 154 -31.78 -17.52 0.74
CA ALA A 154 -31.49 -18.02 -0.62
C ALA A 154 -30.79 -19.40 -0.69
N ILE A 155 -30.89 -20.23 0.36
CA ILE A 155 -30.38 -21.62 0.40
C ILE A 155 -31.52 -22.57 0.75
#